data_AF-A0A926Z0X5-F1
#
_entry.id   AF-A0A926Z0X5-F1
#
_cell.length_a   1.000
_cell.length_b   1.000
_cell.length_c   1.000
_cell.angle_alpha   90.00
_cell.angle_beta   90.00
_cell.angle_gamma   90.00
#
_symmetry.space_group_name_H-M   'P 1'
#
loop_
_entity.id
_entity.type
_entity.pdbx_description
1 polymer ?
#
loop_
_entity_poly.entity_id
_entity_poly.type
_entity_poly.pdbx_seq_one_letter_code
_entity_poly.pdbx_strand_id
1 'polypeptide(L)'
;MRVCLVTGGNSGVGFSTSLELAKMGYHVYIACRSQKKAIQAIQHIRQNTNNPNIEYIPLNLSSLESVRNCVNIFKQKNLPLHILINNAGIFYGKGVTEEGFELIWGTNYLGHFLLTYLLLDKLAESAPSRIIMVSSDLALKPTSVNWDLFIKKTPLNFIASYNQSKLCLLLLTQQLSQHFINQKITNITVNAVHPGFVQSNITIGHQLSKYLGIGLTPQQGAYPNILCATSPEFANITGKFLNQNGQEITLPILTQDQQLCQQLLEKSLLWTGSHQTIIQPIIKNQQHDNHDDQIYGPYSLKLSQDEITMICDHIFKNVLGKPPVKILLLQAVKSLLSLNFGSIILLLIQLYKRQFYMERHLDSDVIWKICQNQALLQVLQHYLGTELQLWRSELWVNYPAHQLIPFWHRDIYPNLLSGKGKTLNVYIALTEVTSTNGFEYIPKHQINQCQIKISDPFSGNHFFQVPPAVEENAIPVCLQPGEFILFTDHLIHRSVYNTSGKVRLSLTLRIIQPSIKVISSYTSNFHQPVTLGKEISTTINNHNK
;
A
#
# COMPACT_ATOMS: atom_id res chain seq x y z
N MET A 1 14.46 16.67 -24.49
CA MET A 1 13.77 17.57 -23.55
C MET A 1 13.84 16.98 -22.17
N ARG A 2 14.29 17.73 -21.14
CA ARG A 2 14.28 17.26 -19.75
C ARG A 2 13.08 17.85 -19.01
N VAL A 3 12.54 17.09 -18.07
CA VAL A 3 11.26 17.39 -17.41
C VAL A 3 11.45 17.32 -15.91
N CYS A 4 10.88 18.28 -15.19
CA CYS A 4 10.94 18.36 -13.75
C CYS A 4 9.57 18.62 -13.13
N LEU A 5 9.38 18.13 -11.91
CA LEU A 5 8.19 18.37 -11.08
C LEU A 5 8.63 19.06 -9.78
N VAL A 6 8.11 20.25 -9.51
CA VAL A 6 8.45 21.06 -8.33
C VAL A 6 7.22 21.26 -7.46
N THR A 7 7.22 20.66 -6.27
CA THR A 7 6.14 20.89 -5.30
C THR A 7 6.28 22.28 -4.68
N GLY A 8 5.18 23.04 -4.63
CA GLY A 8 5.21 24.42 -4.16
C GLY A 8 6.03 25.36 -5.06
N GLY A 9 6.19 25.01 -6.34
CA GLY A 9 6.91 25.80 -7.35
C GLY A 9 6.33 27.18 -7.67
N ASN A 10 5.24 27.57 -7.00
CA ASN A 10 4.54 28.83 -7.22
C ASN A 10 4.93 29.95 -6.24
N SER A 11 5.82 29.69 -5.27
CA SER A 11 6.26 30.72 -4.31
C SER A 11 7.62 30.44 -3.68
N GLY A 12 8.26 31.49 -3.16
CA GLY A 12 9.49 31.39 -2.35
C GLY A 12 10.61 30.63 -3.07
N VAL A 13 11.31 29.76 -2.34
CA VAL A 13 12.41 28.93 -2.86
C VAL A 13 11.95 28.09 -4.05
N GLY A 14 10.77 27.45 -3.97
CA GLY A 14 10.23 26.63 -5.06
C GLY A 14 9.98 27.40 -6.35
N PHE A 15 9.55 28.66 -6.26
CA PHE A 15 9.41 29.54 -7.42
C PHE A 15 10.77 29.85 -8.05
N SER A 16 11.76 30.25 -7.25
CA SER A 16 13.11 30.50 -7.74
C SER A 16 13.73 29.23 -8.35
N THR A 17 13.52 28.06 -7.75
CA THR A 17 13.93 26.77 -8.33
C THR A 17 13.25 26.52 -9.68
N SER A 18 11.95 26.75 -9.78
CA SER A 18 11.19 26.59 -11.04
C SER A 18 11.68 27.55 -12.13
N LEU A 19 11.97 28.81 -11.76
CA LEU A 19 12.50 29.83 -12.66
C LEU A 19 13.88 29.45 -13.20
N GLU A 20 14.81 29.02 -12.33
CA GLU A 20 16.17 28.64 -12.77
C GLU A 20 16.15 27.37 -13.64
N LEU A 21 15.34 26.37 -13.30
CA LEU A 21 15.16 25.19 -14.17
C LEU A 21 14.57 25.58 -15.54
N ALA A 22 13.61 26.51 -15.55
CA ALA A 22 13.04 27.02 -16.80
C ALA A 22 14.06 27.78 -17.66
N LYS A 23 14.93 28.60 -17.06
CA LYS A 23 16.06 29.27 -17.75
C LYS A 23 17.01 28.28 -18.41
N MET A 24 17.21 27.13 -17.77
CA MET A 24 18.01 26.03 -18.32
C MET A 24 17.26 25.19 -19.38
N GLY A 25 16.05 25.59 -19.79
CA GLY A 25 15.28 24.93 -20.85
C GLY A 25 14.52 23.67 -20.44
N TYR A 26 14.37 23.41 -19.13
CA TYR A 26 13.56 22.29 -18.66
C TYR A 26 12.07 22.55 -18.89
N HIS A 27 11.32 21.48 -19.13
CA HIS A 27 9.87 21.49 -18.99
C HIS A 27 9.54 21.38 -17.49
N VAL A 28 8.97 22.43 -16.92
CA VAL A 28 8.71 22.54 -15.47
C VAL A 28 7.22 22.37 -15.16
N TYR A 29 6.89 21.33 -14.38
CA TYR A 29 5.58 21.19 -13.76
C TYR A 29 5.59 21.81 -12.36
N ILE A 30 4.74 22.81 -12.15
CA ILE A 30 4.50 23.46 -10.85
C ILE A 30 3.32 22.75 -10.19
N ALA A 31 3.62 21.92 -9.19
CA ALA A 31 2.62 21.18 -8.43
C ALA A 31 2.25 21.91 -7.13
N CYS A 32 1.03 22.45 -7.03
CA CYS A 32 0.61 23.18 -5.83
C CYS A 32 -0.91 23.28 -5.65
N ARG A 33 -1.33 23.76 -4.47
CA ARG A 33 -2.75 23.88 -4.10
C ARG A 33 -3.50 24.98 -4.83
N SER A 34 -2.87 26.14 -5.00
CA SER A 34 -3.55 27.35 -5.50
C SER A 34 -3.30 27.53 -6.99
N GLN A 35 -4.26 27.11 -7.82
CA GLN A 35 -4.23 27.32 -9.26
C GLN A 35 -4.00 28.80 -9.64
N LYS A 36 -4.67 29.74 -8.96
CA LYS A 36 -4.50 31.19 -9.20
C LYS A 36 -3.04 31.63 -9.03
N LYS A 37 -2.39 31.26 -7.93
CA LYS A 37 -0.98 31.60 -7.68
C LYS A 37 -0.05 30.87 -8.63
N ALA A 38 -0.38 29.64 -9.01
CA ALA A 38 0.37 28.87 -10.00
C ALA A 38 0.38 29.57 -11.37
N ILE A 39 -0.79 30.00 -11.86
CA ILE A 39 -0.92 30.68 -13.16
C ILE A 39 -0.11 31.98 -13.17
N GLN A 40 -0.16 32.77 -12.09
CA GLN A 40 0.66 33.98 -11.96
C GLN A 40 2.17 33.67 -12.02
N ALA A 41 2.60 32.65 -11.29
CA ALA A 41 4.00 32.20 -11.33
C ALA A 41 4.42 31.71 -12.73
N ILE A 42 3.56 30.94 -13.39
CA ILE A 42 3.79 30.42 -14.76
C ILE A 42 3.96 31.57 -15.75
N GLN A 43 3.08 32.57 -15.72
CA GLN A 43 3.18 33.75 -16.58
C GLN A 43 4.49 34.50 -16.35
N HIS A 44 4.86 34.72 -15.07
CA HIS A 44 6.10 35.37 -14.72
C HIS A 44 7.32 34.58 -15.22
N ILE A 45 7.36 33.27 -15.03
CA ILE A 45 8.47 32.42 -15.48
C ILE A 45 8.58 32.45 -17.01
N ARG A 46 7.47 32.28 -17.73
CA ARG A 46 7.45 32.34 -19.20
C ARG A 46 7.99 33.67 -19.72
N GLN A 47 7.55 34.79 -19.15
CA GLN A 47 8.02 36.13 -19.51
C GLN A 47 9.52 36.33 -19.27
N ASN A 48 10.06 35.78 -18.18
CA ASN A 48 11.46 35.99 -17.79
C ASN A 48 12.43 34.98 -18.44
N THR A 49 11.93 33.91 -19.04
CA THR A 49 12.77 32.82 -19.59
C THR A 49 12.53 32.54 -21.06
N ASN A 50 11.44 33.08 -21.64
CA ASN A 50 10.94 32.71 -22.96
C ASN A 50 10.68 31.20 -23.15
N ASN A 51 10.65 30.43 -22.06
CA ASN A 51 10.37 29.00 -22.08
C ASN A 51 8.86 28.76 -21.95
N PRO A 52 8.16 28.26 -22.99
CA PRO A 52 6.71 28.04 -22.93
C PRO A 52 6.31 26.82 -22.09
N ASN A 53 7.25 25.91 -21.82
CA ASN A 53 7.01 24.58 -21.24
C ASN A 53 6.93 24.63 -19.71
N ILE A 54 6.01 25.44 -19.18
CA ILE A 54 5.72 25.55 -17.76
C ILE A 54 4.24 25.24 -17.55
N GLU A 55 3.95 24.15 -16.84
CA GLU A 55 2.59 23.63 -16.66
C GLU A 55 2.20 23.54 -15.18
N TYR A 56 0.90 23.65 -14.91
CA TYR A 56 0.34 23.51 -13.56
C TYR A 56 -0.20 22.10 -13.35
N ILE A 57 0.05 21.52 -12.17
CA ILE A 57 -0.65 20.32 -11.69
C ILE A 57 -1.23 20.60 -10.29
N PRO A 58 -2.52 20.30 -10.03
CA PRO A 58 -3.10 20.45 -8.70
C PRO A 58 -2.49 19.45 -7.72
N LEU A 59 -2.03 19.95 -6.58
CA LEU A 59 -1.45 19.13 -5.51
C LEU A 59 -1.72 19.74 -4.13
N ASN A 60 -2.48 19.01 -3.31
CA ASN A 60 -2.58 19.23 -1.87
C ASN A 60 -1.90 18.09 -1.10
N LEU A 61 -0.73 18.35 -0.55
CA LEU A 61 0.04 17.34 0.20
C LEU A 61 -0.60 16.91 1.53
N SER A 62 -1.62 17.62 2.01
CA SER A 62 -2.40 17.22 3.20
C SER A 62 -3.57 16.29 2.87
N SER A 63 -3.64 15.77 1.64
CA SER A 63 -4.64 14.83 1.13
C SER A 63 -3.94 13.81 0.26
N LEU A 64 -3.89 12.55 0.68
CA LEU A 64 -3.24 11.48 -0.06
C LEU A 64 -3.97 11.17 -1.37
N GLU A 65 -5.29 11.38 -1.42
CA GLU A 65 -6.05 11.32 -2.67
C GLU A 65 -5.58 12.40 -3.65
N SER A 66 -5.39 13.63 -3.19
CA SER A 66 -4.84 14.70 -4.03
C SER A 66 -3.44 14.37 -4.55
N VAL A 67 -2.60 13.72 -3.75
CA VAL A 67 -1.28 13.24 -4.19
C VAL A 67 -1.42 12.20 -5.31
N ARG A 68 -2.29 11.20 -5.15
CA ARG A 68 -2.55 10.17 -6.17
C ARG A 68 -3.06 10.79 -7.47
N ASN A 69 -3.98 11.76 -7.37
CA ASN A 69 -4.50 12.49 -8.52
C ASN A 69 -3.41 13.30 -9.23
N CYS A 70 -2.53 13.98 -8.49
CA CYS A 70 -1.36 14.68 -9.05
C CYS A 70 -0.46 13.72 -9.85
N VAL A 71 -0.17 12.53 -9.30
CA VAL A 71 0.64 11.51 -9.99
C VAL A 71 -0.06 11.01 -11.23
N ASN A 72 -1.35 10.69 -11.15
CA ASN A 72 -2.12 10.20 -12.30
C ASN A 72 -2.13 11.23 -13.44
N ILE A 73 -2.38 12.50 -13.13
CA ILE A 73 -2.33 13.60 -14.10
C ILE A 73 -0.94 13.67 -14.74
N PHE A 74 0.13 13.61 -13.94
CA PHE A 74 1.49 13.64 -14.47
C PHE A 74 1.79 12.44 -15.37
N LYS A 75 1.46 11.21 -14.94
CA LYS A 75 1.69 9.98 -15.72
C LYS A 75 0.92 10.00 -17.04
N GLN A 76 -0.31 10.51 -17.06
CA GLN A 76 -1.13 10.67 -18.28
C GLN A 76 -0.50 11.62 -19.31
N LYS A 77 0.41 12.52 -18.92
CA LYS A 77 1.16 13.35 -19.87
C LYS A 77 2.14 12.53 -20.73
N ASN A 78 2.46 11.29 -20.33
CA ASN A 78 3.38 10.40 -21.02
C ASN A 78 4.77 11.02 -21.28
N LEU A 79 5.20 11.93 -20.39
CA LEU A 79 6.52 12.56 -20.43
C LEU A 79 7.48 11.88 -19.45
N PRO A 80 8.80 11.89 -19.72
CA PRO A 80 9.79 11.45 -18.74
C PRO A 80 9.78 12.34 -17.50
N LEU A 81 10.35 11.89 -16.38
CA LEU A 81 10.57 12.68 -15.16
C LEU A 81 12.05 12.58 -14.76
N HIS A 82 12.80 13.64 -15.00
CA HIS A 82 14.24 13.66 -14.74
C HIS A 82 14.59 14.25 -13.37
N ILE A 83 13.77 15.18 -12.87
CA ILE A 83 14.03 15.87 -11.61
C ILE A 83 12.73 15.97 -10.80
N LEU A 84 12.74 15.47 -9.57
CA LEU A 84 11.68 15.68 -8.59
C LEU A 84 12.19 16.55 -7.45
N ILE A 85 11.60 17.74 -7.28
CA ILE A 85 11.91 18.65 -6.16
C ILE A 85 10.76 18.63 -5.14
N ASN A 86 10.98 17.95 -4.01
CA ASN A 86 10.07 17.93 -2.86
C ASN A 86 10.33 19.17 -1.99
N ASN A 87 9.83 20.33 -2.45
CA ASN A 87 10.07 21.63 -1.84
C ASN A 87 8.95 22.12 -0.90
N ALA A 88 7.70 21.79 -1.18
CA ALA A 88 6.55 22.36 -0.47
C ALA A 88 6.59 22.08 1.05
N GLY A 89 6.16 23.04 1.86
CA GLY A 89 6.03 22.78 3.29
C GLY A 89 5.32 23.90 4.03
N ILE A 90 4.78 23.54 5.20
CA ILE A 90 4.18 24.47 6.15
C ILE A 90 4.96 24.41 7.46
N PHE A 91 5.11 25.56 8.12
CA PHE A 91 5.73 25.63 9.44
C PHE A 91 4.69 25.72 10.57
N TYR A 92 3.52 26.27 10.26
CA TYR A 92 2.42 26.41 11.20
C TYR A 92 1.12 25.88 10.57
N GLY A 93 0.22 25.44 11.43
CA GLY A 93 -1.09 24.89 11.09
C GLY A 93 -1.69 24.28 12.34
N LYS A 94 -3.02 24.10 12.37
CA LYS A 94 -3.69 23.37 13.45
C LYS A 94 -4.65 22.38 12.82
N GLY A 95 -4.65 21.14 13.31
CA GLY A 95 -5.62 20.13 12.93
C GLY A 95 -4.97 18.81 12.57
N VAL A 96 -5.58 18.12 11.62
CA VAL A 96 -5.10 16.87 11.03
C VAL A 96 -5.26 16.92 9.51
N THR A 97 -4.56 16.06 8.78
CA THR A 97 -4.82 15.77 7.37
C THR A 97 -6.18 15.09 7.19
N GLU A 98 -6.63 14.91 5.95
CA GLU A 98 -7.88 14.19 5.65
C GLU A 98 -7.87 12.75 6.20
N GLU A 99 -6.69 12.14 6.29
CA GLU A 99 -6.45 10.79 6.79
C GLU A 99 -6.22 10.73 8.31
N GLY A 100 -6.27 11.88 9.00
CA GLY A 100 -6.16 11.96 10.45
C GLY A 100 -4.75 12.09 11.02
N PHE A 101 -3.73 12.32 10.19
CA PHE A 101 -2.35 12.55 10.66
C PHE A 101 -2.14 13.99 11.12
N GLU A 102 -1.15 14.23 11.97
CA GLU A 102 -0.74 15.59 12.36
C GLU A 102 -0.46 16.42 11.11
N LEU A 103 -1.07 17.61 11.03
CA LEU A 103 -1.15 18.40 9.80
C LEU A 103 0.22 18.80 9.22
N ILE A 104 1.16 19.27 10.06
CA ILE A 104 2.47 19.75 9.60
C ILE A 104 3.31 18.58 9.11
N TRP A 105 3.39 17.52 9.92
CA TRP A 105 4.12 16.30 9.60
C TRP A 105 3.52 15.59 8.38
N GLY A 106 2.20 15.44 8.31
CA GLY A 106 1.50 14.82 7.19
C GLY A 106 1.73 15.59 5.88
N THR A 107 1.66 16.92 5.92
CA THR A 107 1.91 17.76 4.73
C THR A 107 3.37 17.75 4.29
N ASN A 108 4.30 17.93 5.22
CA ASN A 108 5.72 18.12 4.90
C ASN A 108 6.44 16.81 4.57
N TYR A 109 6.03 15.71 5.22
CA TYR A 109 6.65 14.41 5.09
C TYR A 109 5.74 13.39 4.37
N LEU A 110 4.58 13.03 4.94
CA LEU A 110 3.81 11.87 4.45
C LEU A 110 3.31 12.06 3.01
N GLY A 111 2.83 13.25 2.66
CA GLY A 111 2.43 13.58 1.30
C GLY A 111 3.59 13.51 0.30
N HIS A 112 4.79 13.95 0.70
CA HIS A 112 5.98 13.88 -0.14
C HIS A 112 6.54 12.46 -0.26
N PHE A 113 6.47 11.69 0.82
CA PHE A 113 6.77 10.28 0.80
C PHE A 113 5.91 9.59 -0.26
N LEU A 114 4.58 9.77 -0.20
CA LEU A 114 3.66 9.17 -1.16
C LEU A 114 3.96 9.63 -2.60
N LEU A 115 4.15 10.94 -2.81
CA LEU A 115 4.43 11.51 -4.13
C LEU A 115 5.70 10.91 -4.73
N THR A 116 6.78 10.86 -3.94
CA THR A 116 8.07 10.31 -4.36
C THR A 116 7.92 8.84 -4.68
N TYR A 117 7.31 8.08 -3.77
CA TYR A 117 7.12 6.65 -3.92
C TYR A 117 6.35 6.33 -5.21
N LEU A 118 5.23 7.01 -5.46
CA LEU A 118 4.39 6.82 -6.66
C LEU A 118 5.04 7.23 -7.99
N LEU A 119 6.15 7.99 -7.95
CA LEU A 119 6.90 8.45 -9.12
C LEU A 119 8.25 7.77 -9.29
N LEU A 120 8.64 6.85 -8.39
CA LEU A 120 9.94 6.16 -8.47
C LEU A 120 10.09 5.35 -9.76
N ASP A 121 9.03 4.68 -10.22
CA ASP A 121 8.99 3.99 -11.52
C ASP A 121 9.30 4.95 -12.67
N LYS A 122 8.66 6.13 -12.66
CA LYS A 122 8.85 7.12 -13.71
C LYS A 122 10.24 7.74 -13.70
N LEU A 123 10.79 7.97 -12.51
CA LEU A 123 12.17 8.40 -12.30
C LEU A 123 13.16 7.35 -12.82
N ALA A 124 12.89 6.07 -12.58
CA ALA A 124 13.72 4.97 -13.06
C ALA A 124 13.70 4.83 -14.58
N GLU A 125 12.51 4.88 -15.21
CA GLU A 125 12.35 4.90 -16.67
C GLU A 125 13.08 6.08 -17.33
N SER A 126 13.22 7.18 -16.60
CA SER A 126 13.79 8.43 -17.11
C SER A 126 15.25 8.64 -16.70
N ALA A 127 15.90 7.61 -16.15
CA ALA A 127 17.26 7.74 -15.67
C ALA A 127 18.21 8.21 -16.80
N PRO A 128 19.16 9.13 -16.54
CA PRO A 128 19.53 9.62 -15.22
C PRO A 128 18.51 10.60 -14.62
N SER A 129 18.14 10.36 -13.36
CA SER A 129 17.12 11.14 -12.65
C SER A 129 17.52 11.47 -11.22
N ARG A 130 16.96 12.56 -10.68
CA ARG A 130 17.38 13.11 -9.38
C ARG A 130 16.19 13.52 -8.51
N ILE A 131 16.25 13.15 -7.24
CA ILE A 131 15.26 13.48 -6.21
C ILE A 131 15.91 14.43 -5.21
N ILE A 132 15.28 15.57 -4.95
CA ILE A 132 15.78 16.58 -4.01
C ILE A 132 14.74 16.79 -2.91
N MET A 133 15.16 16.53 -1.66
CA MET A 133 14.34 16.72 -0.46
C MET A 133 14.69 18.04 0.21
N VAL A 134 13.78 19.02 0.21
CA VAL A 134 14.03 20.31 0.89
C VAL A 134 13.69 20.19 2.38
N SER A 135 14.74 19.98 3.18
CA SER A 135 14.68 19.84 4.63
C SER A 135 14.98 21.17 5.35
N SER A 136 15.50 21.11 6.58
CA SER A 136 15.93 22.25 7.41
C SER A 136 17.06 21.82 8.32
N ASP A 137 17.94 22.74 8.71
CA ASP A 137 18.80 22.63 9.89
C ASP A 137 18.05 22.21 11.18
N LEU A 138 16.77 22.59 11.32
CA LEU A 138 15.89 22.14 12.41
C LEU A 138 15.66 20.62 12.43
N ALA A 139 15.92 19.92 11.34
CA ALA A 139 15.94 18.45 11.29
C ALA A 139 17.04 17.83 12.16
N LEU A 140 18.07 18.61 12.54
CA LEU A 140 19.18 18.18 13.38
C LEU A 140 18.85 18.22 14.89
N LYS A 141 17.71 18.80 15.28
CA LYS A 141 17.32 18.99 16.68
C LYS A 141 16.73 17.75 17.37
N PRO A 142 15.90 16.91 16.72
CA PRO A 142 15.31 15.76 17.40
C PRO A 142 16.37 14.70 17.74
N THR A 143 16.24 14.09 18.91
CA THR A 143 17.10 12.99 19.39
C THR A 143 16.41 11.62 19.30
N SER A 144 15.13 11.59 18.92
CA SER A 144 14.37 10.37 18.64
C SER A 144 13.18 10.68 17.72
N VAL A 145 12.57 9.65 17.14
CA VAL A 145 11.29 9.77 16.41
C VAL A 145 10.14 9.61 17.38
N ASN A 146 9.23 10.58 17.40
CA ASN A 146 8.03 10.55 18.24
C ASN A 146 6.81 10.09 17.43
N TRP A 147 6.60 8.77 17.34
CA TRP A 147 5.50 8.17 16.57
C TRP A 147 4.11 8.66 16.98
N ASP A 148 3.92 8.85 18.28
CA ASP A 148 2.70 9.33 18.89
C ASP A 148 2.30 10.73 18.40
N LEU A 149 3.29 11.56 18.06
CA LEU A 149 3.06 12.90 17.55
C LEU A 149 2.36 12.87 16.19
N PHE A 150 2.59 11.85 15.37
CA PHE A 150 2.15 11.80 13.97
C PHE A 150 0.67 11.45 13.82
N ILE A 151 0.09 10.79 14.82
CA ILE A 151 -1.29 10.31 14.84
C ILE A 151 -2.18 11.11 15.80
N LYS A 152 -1.73 12.30 16.20
CA LYS A 152 -2.46 13.23 17.07
C LYS A 152 -2.68 14.55 16.34
N LYS A 153 -3.68 15.32 16.80
CA LYS A 153 -3.89 16.70 16.34
C LYS A 153 -2.64 17.54 16.64
N THR A 154 -2.37 18.54 15.82
CA THR A 154 -1.23 19.46 16.02
C THR A 154 -1.18 19.98 17.46
N PRO A 155 -0.11 19.69 18.22
CA PRO A 155 0.01 20.15 19.60
C PRO A 155 0.25 21.66 19.66
N LEU A 156 0.11 22.25 20.86
CA LEU A 156 0.48 23.64 21.10
C LEU A 156 1.95 23.91 20.73
N ASN A 157 2.84 22.96 21.02
CA ASN A 157 4.23 22.99 20.56
C ASN A 157 4.38 22.39 19.15
N PHE A 158 3.86 23.10 18.14
CA PHE A 158 3.92 22.67 16.74
C PHE A 158 5.35 22.64 16.15
N ILE A 159 6.32 23.33 16.78
CA ILE A 159 7.73 23.32 16.38
C ILE A 159 8.29 21.89 16.41
N ALA A 160 7.91 21.09 17.42
CA ALA A 160 8.31 19.69 17.49
C ALA A 160 7.82 18.90 16.26
N SER A 161 6.61 19.18 15.77
CA SER A 161 6.04 18.52 14.59
C SER A 161 6.78 18.92 13.32
N TYR A 162 7.13 20.20 13.19
CA TYR A 162 7.97 20.68 12.08
C TYR A 162 9.35 20.01 12.09
N ASN A 163 10.05 20.00 13.23
CA ASN A 163 11.37 19.39 13.35
C ASN A 163 11.34 17.89 13.00
N GLN A 164 10.34 17.15 13.52
CA GLN A 164 10.14 15.74 13.19
C GLN A 164 9.85 15.55 11.70
N SER A 165 9.03 16.41 11.08
CA SER A 165 8.75 16.33 9.64
C SER A 165 10.00 16.49 8.78
N LYS A 166 10.90 17.40 9.17
CA LYS A 166 12.16 17.66 8.46
C LYS A 166 13.20 16.55 8.72
N LEU A 167 13.25 16.00 9.93
CA LEU A 167 14.03 14.78 10.21
C LEU A 167 13.56 13.60 9.35
N CYS A 168 12.25 13.37 9.24
CA CYS A 168 11.71 12.26 8.46
C CYS A 168 12.06 12.36 6.96
N LEU A 169 12.22 13.56 6.39
CA LEU A 169 12.77 13.75 5.04
C LEU A 169 14.23 13.32 4.93
N LEU A 170 15.06 13.55 5.97
CA LEU A 170 16.45 13.08 5.99
C LEU A 170 16.53 11.55 6.13
N LEU A 171 15.67 10.96 6.97
CA LEU A 171 15.53 9.50 7.09
C LEU A 171 15.14 8.87 5.75
N LEU A 172 14.14 9.43 5.06
CA LEU A 172 13.72 8.97 3.74
C LEU A 172 14.84 9.11 2.69
N THR A 173 15.62 10.20 2.76
CA THR A 173 16.78 10.41 1.88
C THR A 173 17.81 9.31 2.06
N GLN A 174 18.17 8.98 3.31
CA GLN A 174 19.11 7.89 3.59
C GLN A 174 18.57 6.55 3.13
N GLN A 175 17.30 6.29 3.38
CA GLN A 175 16.71 5.01 3.04
C GLN A 175 16.66 4.75 1.53
N LEU A 176 16.19 5.72 0.75
CA LEU A 176 16.18 5.61 -0.71
C LEU A 176 17.61 5.52 -1.26
N SER A 177 18.55 6.28 -0.68
CA SER A 177 19.96 6.23 -1.08
C SER A 177 20.59 4.85 -0.83
N GLN A 178 20.41 4.30 0.38
CA GLN A 178 20.90 2.96 0.72
C GLN A 178 20.26 1.90 -0.18
N HIS A 179 18.96 2.04 -0.46
CA HIS A 179 18.27 1.16 -1.38
C HIS A 179 18.90 1.19 -2.79
N PHE A 180 19.13 2.37 -3.37
CA PHE A 180 19.77 2.49 -4.68
C PHE A 180 21.19 1.91 -4.70
N ILE A 181 21.98 2.18 -3.65
CA ILE A 181 23.34 1.62 -3.50
C ILE A 181 23.30 0.09 -3.44
N ASN A 182 22.41 -0.48 -2.62
CA ASN A 182 22.29 -1.93 -2.45
C ASN A 182 21.86 -2.63 -3.75
N GLN A 183 21.02 -1.97 -4.56
CA GLN A 183 20.60 -2.44 -5.88
C GLN A 183 21.59 -2.11 -7.01
N LYS A 184 22.75 -1.50 -6.70
CA LYS A 184 23.74 -1.04 -7.67
C LYS A 184 23.18 -0.07 -8.72
N ILE A 185 22.14 0.68 -8.36
CA ILE A 185 21.56 1.75 -9.19
C ILE A 185 22.44 2.98 -9.00
N THR A 186 23.14 3.40 -10.06
CA THR A 186 24.11 4.51 -10.00
C THR A 186 23.62 5.78 -10.67
N ASN A 187 22.56 5.70 -11.48
CA ASN A 187 22.04 6.79 -12.31
C ASN A 187 20.75 7.41 -11.75
N ILE A 188 20.29 6.99 -10.56
CA ILE A 188 19.20 7.63 -9.82
C ILE A 188 19.77 8.09 -8.49
N THR A 189 19.66 9.39 -8.19
CA THR A 189 20.19 9.94 -6.95
C THR A 189 19.11 10.60 -6.10
N VAL A 190 19.28 10.55 -4.78
CA VAL A 190 18.43 11.25 -3.82
C VAL A 190 19.27 12.00 -2.81
N ASN A 191 19.10 13.32 -2.73
CA ASN A 191 19.84 14.18 -1.81
C ASN A 191 18.90 15.13 -1.08
N ALA A 192 19.27 15.54 0.12
CA ALA A 192 18.57 16.54 0.89
C ALA A 192 19.31 17.88 0.87
N VAL A 193 18.56 18.98 1.02
CA VAL A 193 19.15 20.30 1.14
C VAL A 193 18.44 21.13 2.20
N HIS A 194 19.15 22.10 2.78
CA HIS A 194 18.61 23.15 3.61
C HIS A 194 18.83 24.50 2.92
N PRO A 195 17.77 25.29 2.67
CA PRO A 195 17.88 26.53 1.91
C PRO A 195 18.41 27.72 2.73
N GLY A 196 18.71 27.55 4.02
CA GLY A 196 19.05 28.65 4.93
C GLY A 196 17.83 29.40 5.47
N PHE A 197 18.08 30.50 6.17
CA PHE A 197 17.05 31.43 6.64
C PHE A 197 16.63 32.36 5.49
N VAL A 198 15.59 31.96 4.75
CA VAL A 198 15.17 32.60 3.49
C VAL A 198 13.98 33.55 3.70
N GLN A 199 14.11 34.77 3.19
CA GLN A 199 13.03 35.76 3.10
C GLN A 199 11.77 35.16 2.44
N SER A 200 10.82 34.73 3.25
CA SER A 200 9.70 33.91 2.81
C SER A 200 8.49 34.11 3.71
N ASN A 201 7.34 33.61 3.28
CA ASN A 201 6.12 33.75 4.06
C ASN A 201 5.93 32.61 5.08
N ILE A 202 6.95 31.78 5.33
CA ILE A 202 6.80 30.50 6.03
C ILE A 202 6.65 30.66 7.56
N THR A 203 7.38 31.60 8.18
CA THR A 203 7.22 31.95 9.61
C THR A 203 7.12 33.47 9.77
N ILE A 204 6.66 33.93 10.94
CA ILE A 204 6.67 35.36 11.29
C ILE A 204 8.09 35.94 11.18
N GLY A 205 9.10 35.19 11.65
CA GLY A 205 10.50 35.58 11.52
C GLY A 205 10.94 35.77 10.07
N HIS A 206 10.56 34.87 9.16
CA HIS A 206 10.88 35.01 7.73
C HIS A 206 10.05 36.11 7.03
N GLN A 207 8.80 36.34 7.47
CA GLN A 207 7.97 37.44 6.97
C GLN A 207 8.58 38.79 7.38
N LEU A 208 9.03 38.90 8.63
CA LEU A 208 9.73 40.07 9.14
C LEU A 208 11.08 40.25 8.44
N SER A 209 11.82 39.16 8.21
CA SER A 209 13.09 39.21 7.48
C SER A 209 12.91 39.66 6.03
N LYS A 210 11.83 39.23 5.36
CA LYS A 210 11.43 39.72 4.03
C LYS A 210 11.08 41.20 4.04
N TYR A 211 10.37 41.67 5.08
CA TYR A 211 10.05 43.09 5.24
C TYR A 211 11.29 43.95 5.50
N LEU A 212 12.23 43.44 6.30
CA LEU A 212 13.47 44.14 6.66
C LEU A 212 14.62 43.93 5.65
N GLY A 213 14.47 43.04 4.66
CA GLY A 213 15.52 42.67 3.72
C GLY A 213 16.68 41.87 4.34
N ILE A 214 16.46 41.23 5.48
CA ILE A 214 17.48 40.48 6.24
C ILE A 214 17.36 38.97 5.95
N GLY A 215 18.48 38.26 5.84
CA GLY A 215 18.53 36.84 5.47
C GLY A 215 18.64 36.61 3.96
N LEU A 216 18.59 35.35 3.53
CA LEU A 216 18.83 34.97 2.13
C LEU A 216 17.63 35.30 1.25
N THR A 217 17.89 35.70 0.00
CA THR A 217 16.83 35.81 -1.00
C THR A 217 16.30 34.42 -1.39
N PRO A 218 15.06 34.30 -1.88
CA PRO A 218 14.56 33.04 -2.44
C PRO A 218 15.45 32.44 -3.53
N GLN A 219 16.12 33.29 -4.32
CA GLN A 219 17.07 32.85 -5.34
C GLN A 219 18.32 32.22 -4.73
N GLN A 220 18.90 32.85 -3.70
CA GLN A 220 20.02 32.26 -2.95
C GLN A 220 19.60 30.94 -2.27
N GLY A 221 18.42 30.90 -1.67
CA GLY A 221 17.89 29.67 -1.05
C GLY A 221 17.60 28.54 -2.05
N ALA A 222 17.40 28.85 -3.33
CA ALA A 222 17.22 27.86 -4.39
C ALA A 222 18.54 27.27 -4.90
N TYR A 223 19.69 27.90 -4.61
CA TYR A 223 21.00 27.44 -5.07
C TYR A 223 21.28 25.96 -4.79
N PRO A 224 21.14 25.44 -3.55
CA PRO A 224 21.43 24.03 -3.29
C PRO A 224 20.46 23.08 -4.00
N ASN A 225 19.20 23.48 -4.24
CA ASN A 225 18.28 22.69 -5.08
C ASN A 225 18.83 22.54 -6.49
N ILE A 226 19.25 23.66 -7.09
CA ILE A 226 19.77 23.69 -8.46
C ILE A 226 21.09 22.91 -8.56
N LEU A 227 22.00 23.11 -7.60
CA LEU A 227 23.26 22.38 -7.54
C LEU A 227 23.04 20.86 -7.57
N CYS A 228 22.22 20.33 -6.64
CA CYS A 228 21.89 18.90 -6.60
C CYS A 228 21.14 18.44 -7.87
N ALA A 229 20.23 19.26 -8.39
CA ALA A 229 19.37 18.88 -9.51
C ALA A 229 20.09 18.86 -10.86
N THR A 230 21.12 19.70 -11.07
CA THR A 230 21.68 19.90 -12.42
C THR A 230 23.20 19.77 -12.52
N SER A 231 23.96 19.85 -11.41
CA SER A 231 25.43 19.77 -11.48
C SER A 231 25.92 18.37 -11.89
N PRO A 232 26.88 18.23 -12.81
CA PRO A 232 27.51 16.95 -13.12
C PRO A 232 28.16 16.27 -11.90
N GLU A 233 28.63 17.04 -10.93
CA GLU A 233 29.21 16.53 -9.68
C GLU A 233 28.25 15.61 -8.93
N PHE A 234 26.95 15.95 -8.93
CA PHE A 234 25.90 15.19 -8.26
C PHE A 234 25.26 14.12 -9.16
N ALA A 235 25.89 13.75 -10.28
CA ALA A 235 25.36 12.72 -11.18
C ALA A 235 25.25 11.35 -10.51
N ASN A 236 26.25 10.97 -9.70
CA ASN A 236 26.33 9.68 -9.03
C ASN A 236 26.42 9.82 -7.49
N ILE A 237 26.25 11.03 -6.96
CA ILE A 237 26.28 11.30 -5.53
C ILE A 237 24.85 11.21 -4.98
N THR A 238 24.65 10.36 -3.99
CA THR A 238 23.36 10.14 -3.32
C THR A 238 23.54 10.11 -1.79
N GLY A 239 22.47 10.40 -1.06
CA GLY A 239 22.45 10.34 0.41
C GLY A 239 23.11 11.53 1.09
N LYS A 240 23.34 12.64 0.39
CA LYS A 240 23.96 13.84 0.97
C LYS A 240 22.94 14.81 1.53
N PHE A 241 23.36 15.61 2.51
CA PHE A 241 22.59 16.74 3.03
C PHE A 241 23.40 18.02 2.90
N LEU A 242 22.95 19.00 2.11
CA LEU A 242 23.71 20.22 1.84
C LEU A 242 23.12 21.45 2.51
N ASN A 243 23.98 22.40 2.89
CA ASN A 243 23.59 23.73 3.35
C ASN A 243 23.31 24.69 2.17
N GLN A 244 22.94 25.93 2.50
CA GLN A 244 22.65 26.99 1.54
C GLN A 244 23.82 27.33 0.59
N ASN A 245 25.05 26.98 0.95
CA ASN A 245 26.26 27.20 0.17
C ASN A 245 26.66 25.97 -0.66
N GLY A 246 25.87 24.90 -0.62
CA GLY A 246 26.18 23.63 -1.30
C GLY A 246 27.20 22.76 -0.55
N GLN A 247 27.55 23.09 0.69
CA GLN A 247 28.48 22.29 1.49
C GLN A 247 27.73 21.18 2.24
N GLU A 248 28.35 20.01 2.33
CA GLU A 248 27.79 18.87 3.07
C GLU A 248 27.69 19.19 4.58
N ILE A 249 26.54 18.87 5.15
CA ILE A 249 26.24 18.90 6.58
C ILE A 249 26.20 17.46 7.07
N THR A 250 26.81 17.20 8.22
CA THR A 250 26.67 15.92 8.92
C THR A 250 25.20 15.64 9.23
N LEU A 251 24.72 14.50 8.75
CA LEU A 251 23.38 14.01 9.04
C LEU A 251 23.22 13.66 10.54
N PRO A 252 22.00 13.74 11.10
CA PRO A 252 21.73 13.26 12.45
C PRO A 252 22.11 11.78 12.62
N ILE A 253 22.62 11.40 13.79
CA ILE A 253 22.95 9.99 14.11
C ILE A 253 21.76 9.06 13.85
N LEU A 254 20.53 9.55 14.10
CA LEU A 254 19.29 8.81 13.83
C LEU A 254 19.17 8.33 12.38
N THR A 255 19.75 9.03 11.40
CA THR A 255 19.66 8.60 9.99
C THR A 255 20.65 7.48 9.64
N GLN A 256 21.54 7.13 10.57
CA GLN A 256 22.43 5.96 10.45
C GLN A 256 21.77 4.69 11.02
N ASP A 257 20.68 4.84 11.77
CA ASP A 257 19.90 3.72 12.30
C ASP A 257 19.03 3.11 11.18
N GLN A 258 19.50 1.97 10.65
CA GLN A 258 18.83 1.24 9.58
C GLN A 258 17.46 0.71 10.02
N GLN A 259 17.31 0.28 11.27
CA GLN A 259 16.03 -0.23 11.79
C GLN A 259 15.03 0.91 11.86
N LEU A 260 15.45 2.10 12.32
CA LEU A 260 14.60 3.28 12.37
C LEU A 260 14.15 3.74 10.97
N CYS A 261 15.08 3.77 10.00
CA CYS A 261 14.75 4.10 8.62
C CYS A 261 13.73 3.10 8.04
N GLN A 262 13.97 1.80 8.24
CA GLN A 262 13.08 0.74 7.79
C GLN A 262 11.69 0.85 8.44
N GLN A 263 11.64 1.06 9.76
CA GLN A 263 10.39 1.24 10.50
C GLN A 263 9.59 2.46 10.01
N LEU A 264 10.27 3.57 9.68
CA LEU A 264 9.62 4.74 9.13
C LEU A 264 9.02 4.46 7.74
N LEU A 265 9.71 3.73 6.86
CA LEU A 265 9.14 3.33 5.57
C LEU A 265 7.95 2.42 5.73
N GLU A 266 8.05 1.37 6.54
CA GLU A 266 6.95 0.42 6.73
C GLU A 266 5.70 1.14 7.23
N LYS A 267 5.87 2.03 8.22
CA LYS A 267 4.79 2.88 8.70
C LYS A 267 4.27 3.83 7.63
N SER A 268 5.13 4.41 6.80
CA SER A 268 4.71 5.35 5.76
C SER A 268 3.99 4.65 4.60
N LEU A 269 4.43 3.45 4.21
CA LEU A 269 3.74 2.57 3.28
C LEU A 269 2.35 2.21 3.82
N LEU A 270 2.30 1.75 5.07
CA LEU A 270 1.08 1.43 5.80
C LEU A 270 0.11 2.62 5.84
N TRP A 271 0.58 3.78 6.30
CA TRP A 271 -0.22 4.98 6.48
C TRP A 271 -0.71 5.60 5.19
N THR A 272 0.03 5.41 4.10
CA THR A 272 -0.40 5.91 2.81
C THR A 272 -1.28 4.95 2.03
N GLY A 273 -1.44 3.71 2.49
CA GLY A 273 -2.01 2.63 1.69
C GLY A 273 -1.20 2.42 0.41
N SER A 274 0.12 2.66 0.46
CA SER A 274 1.05 2.33 -0.62
C SER A 274 1.73 1.04 -0.23
N HIS A 275 1.48 -0.02 -0.99
CA HIS A 275 2.17 -1.28 -0.77
C HIS A 275 3.58 -1.20 -1.36
N GLN A 276 4.44 -2.17 -1.04
CA GLN A 276 5.87 -2.30 -1.42
C GLN A 276 6.15 -2.28 -2.95
N THR A 277 5.25 -1.76 -3.78
CA THR A 277 5.20 -1.98 -5.21
C THR A 277 6.08 -1.05 -6.06
N ILE A 278 6.82 -0.10 -5.47
CA ILE A 278 7.64 0.85 -6.28
C ILE A 278 9.12 0.80 -5.95
N ILE A 279 9.50 -0.04 -5.00
CA ILE A 279 10.88 -0.51 -4.85
C ILE A 279 11.10 -1.86 -5.57
N GLN A 280 10.04 -2.52 -6.04
CA GLN A 280 10.16 -3.59 -7.03
C GLN A 280 9.59 -3.16 -8.40
N PRO A 281 10.43 -2.52 -9.22
CA PRO A 281 10.47 -2.92 -10.62
C PRO A 281 11.91 -3.03 -11.15
N ILE A 282 12.74 -3.90 -10.57
CA ILE A 282 13.93 -4.45 -11.26
C ILE A 282 13.79 -5.97 -11.51
N ILE A 283 12.84 -6.63 -10.85
CA ILE A 283 12.56 -8.07 -11.04
C ILE A 283 11.44 -8.25 -12.08
N LYS A 284 11.69 -7.81 -13.30
CA LYS A 284 11.01 -8.36 -14.48
C LYS A 284 12.08 -8.94 -15.39
N ASN A 285 12.66 -10.04 -14.95
CA ASN A 285 13.33 -11.07 -15.74
C ASN A 285 13.80 -12.14 -14.76
N GLN A 286 12.88 -13.01 -14.35
CA GLN A 286 13.09 -14.38 -13.85
C GLN A 286 11.81 -14.85 -13.13
N GLN A 287 10.73 -15.02 -13.88
CA GLN A 287 9.84 -16.12 -13.57
C GLN A 287 10.56 -17.38 -14.07
N HIS A 288 11.36 -17.98 -13.19
CA HIS A 288 11.68 -19.39 -13.33
C HIS A 288 10.58 -20.16 -12.64
N ASP A 289 9.92 -21.03 -13.41
CA ASP A 289 9.11 -22.13 -12.91
C ASP A 289 9.89 -22.91 -11.85
N ASN A 290 9.65 -22.62 -10.57
CA ASN A 290 10.06 -23.49 -9.47
C ASN A 290 8.86 -24.34 -9.08
N HIS A 291 8.84 -25.56 -9.58
CA HIS A 291 7.83 -26.60 -9.36
C HIS A 291 7.70 -27.12 -7.90
N ASP A 292 8.12 -26.36 -6.88
CA ASP A 292 8.17 -26.83 -5.49
C ASP A 292 7.22 -26.10 -4.53
N ASP A 293 6.52 -25.05 -4.98
CA ASP A 293 5.59 -24.30 -4.14
C ASP A 293 4.16 -24.89 -4.16
N GLN A 294 3.48 -24.85 -3.00
CA GLN A 294 2.14 -25.42 -2.77
C GLN A 294 1.00 -24.54 -3.35
N ILE A 295 1.34 -23.52 -4.14
CA ILE A 295 0.43 -22.62 -4.84
C ILE A 295 0.63 -22.78 -6.35
N TYR A 296 -0.48 -22.90 -7.07
CA TYR A 296 -0.52 -22.97 -8.53
C TYR A 296 -1.24 -21.75 -9.10
N GLY A 297 -0.68 -21.14 -10.15
CA GLY A 297 -1.19 -19.93 -10.79
C GLY A 297 -0.21 -18.75 -10.68
N PRO A 298 -0.66 -17.50 -10.92
CA PRO A 298 -2.06 -17.11 -11.14
C PRO A 298 -2.62 -17.57 -12.49
N TYR A 299 -3.90 -17.90 -12.51
CA TYR A 299 -4.71 -18.14 -13.70
C TYR A 299 -5.76 -17.05 -13.83
N SER A 300 -6.34 -16.89 -15.02
CA SER A 300 -7.38 -15.89 -15.28
C SER A 300 -8.72 -16.54 -15.59
N LEU A 301 -9.80 -16.01 -15.02
CA LEU A 301 -11.18 -16.34 -15.40
C LEU A 301 -11.56 -15.83 -16.80
N LYS A 302 -10.70 -15.02 -17.43
CA LYS A 302 -10.95 -14.35 -18.73
C LYS A 302 -12.23 -13.49 -18.73
N LEU A 303 -12.52 -12.84 -17.60
CA LEU A 303 -13.61 -11.87 -17.49
C LEU A 303 -13.09 -10.46 -17.81
N SER A 304 -13.92 -9.65 -18.47
CA SER A 304 -13.66 -8.23 -18.67
C SER A 304 -13.80 -7.44 -17.37
N GLN A 305 -13.22 -6.24 -17.34
CA GLN A 305 -13.31 -5.35 -16.19
C GLN A 305 -14.76 -4.95 -15.86
N ASP A 306 -15.60 -4.79 -16.88
CA ASP A 306 -17.01 -4.45 -16.72
C ASP A 306 -17.79 -5.62 -16.10
N GLU A 307 -17.54 -6.85 -16.55
CA GLU A 307 -18.15 -8.05 -15.96
C GLU A 307 -17.77 -8.21 -14.48
N ILE A 308 -16.50 -8.02 -14.15
CA ILE A 308 -16.01 -8.08 -12.76
C ILE A 308 -16.68 -7.00 -11.90
N THR A 309 -16.82 -5.79 -12.43
CA THR A 309 -17.47 -4.67 -11.72
C THR A 309 -18.95 -4.99 -11.47
N MET A 310 -19.68 -5.48 -12.48
CA MET A 310 -21.08 -5.89 -12.33
C MET A 310 -21.26 -7.01 -11.31
N ILE A 311 -20.35 -7.99 -11.30
CA ILE A 311 -20.33 -9.09 -10.32
C ILE A 311 -20.16 -8.52 -8.90
N CYS A 312 -19.18 -7.64 -8.69
CA CYS A 312 -18.91 -7.03 -7.40
C CYS A 312 -20.12 -6.23 -6.88
N ASP A 313 -20.70 -5.39 -7.73
CA ASP A 313 -21.87 -4.57 -7.38
C ASP A 313 -23.07 -5.44 -6.99
N HIS A 314 -23.33 -6.51 -7.73
CA HIS A 314 -24.39 -7.45 -7.40
C HIS A 314 -24.14 -8.12 -6.04
N ILE A 315 -22.91 -8.56 -5.78
CA ILE A 315 -22.54 -9.19 -4.50
C ILE A 315 -22.76 -8.20 -3.35
N PHE A 316 -22.24 -6.97 -3.45
CA PHE A 316 -22.41 -5.97 -2.39
C PHE A 316 -23.87 -5.62 -2.14
N LYS A 317 -24.65 -5.43 -3.21
CA LYS A 317 -26.05 -4.98 -3.12
C LYS A 317 -27.01 -6.09 -2.67
N ASN A 318 -26.91 -7.27 -3.28
CA ASN A 318 -27.94 -8.31 -3.20
C ASN A 318 -27.51 -9.50 -2.33
N VAL A 319 -26.20 -9.76 -2.21
CA VAL A 319 -25.69 -10.89 -1.41
C VAL A 319 -25.27 -10.44 -0.01
N LEU A 320 -24.63 -9.28 0.11
CA LEU A 320 -24.07 -8.71 1.35
C LEU A 320 -24.90 -7.53 1.94
N GLY A 321 -26.09 -7.24 1.41
CA GLY A 321 -26.85 -5.99 1.57
C GLY A 321 -27.29 -5.52 2.97
N LYS A 322 -26.76 -6.07 4.07
CA LYS A 322 -26.83 -5.46 5.40
C LYS A 322 -25.40 -5.32 5.96
N PRO A 323 -24.86 -4.10 6.12
CA PRO A 323 -23.59 -3.94 6.82
C PRO A 323 -23.74 -4.45 8.25
N PRO A 324 -22.72 -5.10 8.83
CA PRO A 324 -22.79 -5.56 10.21
C PRO A 324 -23.07 -4.35 11.13
N VAL A 325 -24.09 -4.49 11.97
CA VAL A 325 -24.46 -3.50 13.00
C VAL A 325 -23.22 -3.17 13.82
N LYS A 326 -22.94 -1.88 14.05
CA LYS A 326 -21.80 -1.38 14.83
C LYS A 326 -21.61 -2.19 16.13
N ILE A 327 -20.49 -2.91 16.26
CA ILE A 327 -20.20 -3.71 17.46
C ILE A 327 -19.34 -2.91 18.44
N LEU A 328 -20.00 -2.44 19.50
CA LEU A 328 -19.43 -1.76 20.66
C LEU A 328 -18.83 -2.77 21.69
N LEU A 329 -18.35 -3.93 21.23
CA LEU A 329 -18.07 -5.11 22.06
C LEU A 329 -16.59 -5.54 22.02
N LEU A 330 -15.69 -4.67 21.57
CA LEU A 330 -14.24 -4.94 21.49
C LEU A 330 -13.43 -4.43 22.69
N GLN A 331 -14.00 -3.59 23.56
CA GLN A 331 -13.30 -3.15 24.78
C GLN A 331 -13.30 -4.24 25.86
N ALA A 332 -14.34 -5.07 25.95
CA ALA A 332 -14.40 -6.18 26.91
C ALA A 332 -13.45 -7.33 26.52
N VAL A 333 -13.27 -7.60 25.22
CA VAL A 333 -12.42 -8.71 24.72
C VAL A 333 -10.92 -8.46 24.96
N LYS A 334 -10.49 -7.19 24.96
CA LYS A 334 -9.10 -6.83 25.24
C LYS A 334 -8.65 -7.22 26.66
N SER A 335 -9.58 -7.21 27.62
CA SER A 335 -9.34 -7.64 29.01
C SER A 335 -9.27 -9.16 29.16
N LEU A 336 -9.78 -9.92 28.19
CA LEU A 336 -9.83 -11.39 28.22
C LEU A 336 -8.63 -12.05 27.54
N LEU A 337 -7.86 -11.29 26.73
CA LEU A 337 -6.70 -11.77 25.99
C LEU A 337 -5.44 -12.01 26.85
N SER A 338 -5.43 -11.56 28.10
CA SER A 338 -4.33 -11.80 29.05
C SER A 338 -4.47 -13.12 29.83
N LEU A 339 -5.53 -13.89 29.59
CA LEU A 339 -5.80 -15.16 30.27
C LEU A 339 -5.86 -16.30 29.24
N ASN A 340 -5.18 -17.42 29.51
CA ASN A 340 -5.06 -18.61 28.66
C ASN A 340 -6.40 -19.36 28.41
N PHE A 341 -7.35 -18.73 27.72
CA PHE A 341 -8.63 -19.34 27.33
C PHE A 341 -8.85 -19.25 25.82
N GLY A 342 -7.91 -19.81 25.04
CA GLY A 342 -7.97 -19.85 23.58
C GLY A 342 -9.26 -20.49 23.02
N SER A 343 -9.90 -21.39 23.77
CA SER A 343 -11.16 -22.05 23.39
C SER A 343 -12.40 -21.13 23.47
N ILE A 344 -12.43 -20.15 24.38
CA ILE A 344 -13.60 -19.25 24.56
C ILE A 344 -13.63 -18.15 23.49
N ILE A 345 -12.46 -17.64 23.09
CA ILE A 345 -12.34 -16.65 22.00
C ILE A 345 -12.76 -17.25 20.66
N LEU A 346 -12.34 -18.49 20.38
CA LEU A 346 -12.77 -19.21 19.18
C LEU A 346 -14.29 -19.47 19.20
N LEU A 347 -14.86 -19.82 20.36
CA LEU A 347 -16.31 -19.98 20.52
C LEU A 347 -17.09 -18.67 20.26
N LEU A 348 -16.58 -17.52 20.72
CA LEU A 348 -17.20 -16.21 20.47
C LEU A 348 -17.08 -15.78 19.00
N ILE A 349 -15.92 -16.00 18.37
CA ILE A 349 -15.75 -15.83 16.92
C ILE A 349 -16.73 -16.75 16.16
N GLN A 350 -16.99 -17.95 16.66
CA GLN A 350 -17.90 -18.93 16.06
C GLN A 350 -19.38 -18.57 16.21
N LEU A 351 -19.80 -18.08 17.38
CA LEU A 351 -21.16 -17.56 17.60
C LEU A 351 -21.46 -16.36 16.70
N TYR A 352 -20.43 -15.55 16.40
CA TYR A 352 -20.52 -14.46 15.44
C TYR A 352 -20.42 -14.93 13.97
N LYS A 353 -19.54 -15.89 13.66
CA LYS A 353 -19.46 -16.53 12.32
C LYS A 353 -20.75 -17.25 11.95
N ARG A 354 -21.53 -17.75 12.91
CA ARG A 354 -22.88 -18.30 12.69
C ARG A 354 -23.89 -17.27 12.16
N GLN A 355 -23.68 -15.97 12.39
CA GLN A 355 -24.47 -14.90 11.75
C GLN A 355 -23.89 -14.49 10.39
N PHE A 356 -22.64 -14.83 10.09
CA PHE A 356 -22.03 -14.57 8.79
C PHE A 356 -22.31 -15.69 7.79
N TYR A 357 -22.74 -15.28 6.62
CA TYR A 357 -23.21 -16.03 5.47
C TYR A 357 -22.19 -17.02 4.84
N MET A 358 -21.57 -17.91 5.61
CA MET A 358 -20.43 -18.74 5.19
C MET A 358 -20.79 -19.93 4.29
N GLU A 359 -22.06 -20.11 3.90
CA GLU A 359 -22.50 -21.28 3.12
C GLU A 359 -23.47 -20.96 1.96
N ARG A 360 -23.57 -19.69 1.52
CA ARG A 360 -24.58 -19.23 0.52
C ARG A 360 -24.24 -19.48 -0.95
N HIS A 361 -23.37 -20.44 -1.20
CA HIS A 361 -22.77 -20.70 -2.50
C HIS A 361 -23.74 -21.16 -3.60
N LEU A 362 -24.97 -21.53 -3.23
CA LEU A 362 -26.07 -21.88 -4.14
C LEU A 362 -27.25 -20.89 -4.10
N ASP A 363 -27.19 -19.86 -3.24
CA ASP A 363 -28.26 -18.86 -3.11
C ASP A 363 -28.06 -17.65 -4.05
N SER A 364 -26.95 -17.64 -4.80
CA SER A 364 -26.59 -16.55 -5.69
C SER A 364 -26.19 -17.08 -7.07
N ASP A 365 -27.03 -16.77 -8.06
CA ASP A 365 -26.77 -17.11 -9.47
C ASP A 365 -25.42 -16.57 -9.96
N VAL A 366 -24.98 -15.42 -9.44
CA VAL A 366 -23.70 -14.81 -9.81
C VAL A 366 -22.52 -15.63 -9.29
N ILE A 367 -22.56 -16.07 -8.03
CA ILE A 367 -21.51 -16.93 -7.45
C ILE A 367 -21.47 -18.27 -8.19
N TRP A 368 -22.65 -18.84 -8.48
CA TRP A 368 -22.75 -20.09 -9.22
C TRP A 368 -22.14 -19.99 -10.62
N LYS A 369 -22.41 -18.91 -11.37
CA LYS A 369 -21.82 -18.67 -12.69
C LYS A 369 -20.29 -18.58 -12.65
N ILE A 370 -19.71 -17.97 -11.61
CA ILE A 370 -18.24 -17.94 -11.44
C ILE A 370 -17.69 -19.35 -11.26
N CYS A 371 -18.37 -20.20 -10.46
CA CYS A 371 -17.96 -21.59 -10.26
C CYS A 371 -18.04 -22.43 -11.53
N GLN A 372 -18.86 -22.04 -12.51
CA GLN A 372 -19.02 -22.70 -13.80
C GLN A 372 -18.16 -22.09 -14.92
N ASN A 373 -17.27 -21.15 -14.60
CA ASN A 373 -16.40 -20.53 -15.59
C ASN A 373 -15.48 -21.59 -16.25
N GLN A 374 -15.45 -21.62 -17.58
CA GLN A 374 -14.72 -22.66 -18.33
C GLN A 374 -13.21 -22.65 -18.07
N ALA A 375 -12.59 -21.48 -17.91
CA ALA A 375 -11.17 -21.38 -17.62
C ALA A 375 -10.84 -21.94 -16.23
N LEU A 376 -11.71 -21.68 -15.25
CA LEU A 376 -11.60 -22.29 -13.91
C LEU A 376 -11.75 -23.81 -13.97
N LEU A 377 -12.80 -24.31 -14.64
CA LEU A 377 -13.08 -25.75 -14.72
C LEU A 377 -11.94 -26.51 -15.41
N GLN A 378 -11.39 -25.98 -16.50
CA GLN A 378 -10.25 -26.59 -17.20
C GLN A 378 -9.04 -26.77 -16.28
N VAL A 379 -8.70 -25.73 -15.50
CA VAL A 379 -7.59 -25.79 -14.55
C VAL A 379 -7.90 -26.78 -13.42
N LEU A 380 -9.10 -26.76 -12.85
CA LEU A 380 -9.50 -27.71 -11.80
C LEU A 380 -9.45 -29.16 -12.27
N GLN A 381 -9.94 -29.43 -13.49
CA GLN A 381 -9.94 -30.77 -14.08
C GLN A 381 -8.53 -31.31 -14.29
N HIS A 382 -7.57 -30.44 -14.63
CA HIS A 382 -6.16 -30.81 -14.73
C HIS A 382 -5.60 -31.35 -13.40
N TYR A 383 -6.01 -30.80 -12.26
CA TYR A 383 -5.48 -31.18 -10.94
C TYR A 383 -6.26 -32.28 -10.21
N LEU A 384 -7.60 -32.30 -10.35
CA LEU A 384 -8.48 -33.18 -9.58
C LEU A 384 -9.21 -34.24 -10.41
N GLY A 385 -9.17 -34.15 -11.75
CA GLY A 385 -9.93 -34.99 -12.67
C GLY A 385 -11.30 -34.40 -13.04
N THR A 386 -12.09 -35.14 -13.79
CA THR A 386 -13.33 -34.64 -14.42
C THR A 386 -14.52 -34.53 -13.46
N GLU A 387 -14.54 -35.31 -12.39
CA GLU A 387 -15.64 -35.32 -11.40
C GLU A 387 -15.31 -34.40 -10.22
N LEU A 388 -15.54 -33.10 -10.41
CA LEU A 388 -15.27 -32.06 -9.42
C LEU A 388 -16.48 -31.85 -8.50
N GLN A 389 -16.30 -32.01 -7.19
CA GLN A 389 -17.35 -31.69 -6.22
C GLN A 389 -17.01 -30.42 -5.44
N LEU A 390 -17.80 -29.36 -5.64
CA LEU A 390 -17.79 -28.18 -4.80
C LEU A 390 -18.62 -28.47 -3.55
N TRP A 391 -18.01 -28.46 -2.38
CA TRP A 391 -18.72 -28.69 -1.13
C TRP A 391 -18.85 -27.46 -0.25
N ARG A 392 -18.03 -26.42 -0.51
CA ARG A 392 -18.08 -25.17 0.25
C ARG A 392 -17.57 -24.01 -0.59
N SER A 393 -18.25 -22.87 -0.51
CA SER A 393 -17.71 -21.60 -1.01
C SER A 393 -17.94 -20.50 0.01
N GLU A 394 -16.97 -19.60 0.14
CA GLU A 394 -17.02 -18.51 1.11
C GLU A 394 -16.65 -17.18 0.45
N LEU A 395 -17.46 -16.17 0.70
CA LEU A 395 -17.12 -14.78 0.38
C LEU A 395 -16.34 -14.17 1.53
N TRP A 396 -15.20 -13.59 1.21
CA TRP A 396 -14.36 -12.91 2.17
C TRP A 396 -14.31 -11.42 1.88
N VAL A 397 -14.86 -10.64 2.81
CA VAL A 397 -14.84 -9.18 2.76
C VAL A 397 -13.87 -8.69 3.82
N ASN A 398 -12.77 -8.09 3.39
CA ASN A 398 -11.79 -7.48 4.27
C ASN A 398 -11.94 -5.95 4.17
N TYR A 399 -12.51 -5.32 5.20
CA TYR A 399 -12.71 -3.87 5.24
C TYR A 399 -11.47 -3.15 5.80
N PRO A 400 -11.14 -1.95 5.30
CA PRO A 400 -10.11 -1.11 5.92
C PRO A 400 -10.44 -0.82 7.40
N ALA A 401 -9.41 -0.76 8.25
CA ALA A 401 -9.49 -0.38 9.67
C ALA A 401 -10.28 -1.30 10.62
N HIS A 402 -10.87 -2.40 10.14
CA HIS A 402 -11.46 -3.44 11.00
C HIS A 402 -10.39 -4.48 11.36
N GLN A 403 -10.10 -4.62 12.66
CA GLN A 403 -9.12 -5.57 13.17
C GLN A 403 -9.61 -7.02 12.98
N LEU A 404 -9.17 -7.68 11.91
CA LEU A 404 -9.11 -9.14 11.84
C LEU A 404 -7.92 -9.59 12.68
N ILE A 405 -8.04 -10.69 13.41
CA ILE A 405 -6.88 -11.30 14.07
C ILE A 405 -6.23 -12.24 13.04
N PRO A 406 -5.01 -11.93 12.54
CA PRO A 406 -4.41 -12.63 11.40
C PRO A 406 -3.74 -13.93 11.86
N PHE A 407 -4.54 -14.90 12.27
CA PHE A 407 -4.02 -16.20 12.69
C PHE A 407 -3.48 -16.99 11.50
N TRP A 408 -2.28 -17.56 11.66
CA TRP A 408 -1.75 -18.58 10.77
C TRP A 408 -2.60 -19.85 10.89
N HIS A 409 -3.11 -20.33 9.75
CA HIS A 409 -3.97 -21.50 9.70
C HIS A 409 -3.74 -22.29 8.41
N ARG A 410 -4.33 -23.49 8.38
CA ARG A 410 -4.56 -24.23 7.14
C ARG A 410 -6.03 -24.20 6.80
N ASP A 411 -6.39 -24.72 5.63
CA ASP A 411 -7.78 -25.01 5.29
C ASP A 411 -7.99 -26.52 5.26
N ILE A 412 -7.74 -27.17 6.40
CA ILE A 412 -8.03 -28.59 6.60
C ILE A 412 -9.29 -28.74 7.46
N TYR A 413 -10.19 -29.62 7.05
CA TYR A 413 -11.47 -29.82 7.73
C TYR A 413 -11.67 -31.29 8.12
N PRO A 414 -10.77 -31.89 8.93
CA PRO A 414 -10.79 -33.33 9.22
C PRO A 414 -12.04 -33.79 9.98
N ASN A 415 -12.75 -32.88 10.67
CA ASN A 415 -14.02 -33.21 11.33
C ASN A 415 -15.23 -33.07 10.41
N LEU A 416 -15.06 -32.48 9.22
CA LEU A 416 -16.14 -32.23 8.25
C LEU A 416 -16.05 -33.14 7.02
N LEU A 417 -14.87 -33.72 6.77
CA LEU A 417 -14.57 -34.56 5.62
C LEU A 417 -14.12 -35.95 6.08
N SER A 418 -14.52 -36.98 5.34
CA SER A 418 -14.12 -38.37 5.56
C SER A 418 -13.76 -39.05 4.24
N GLY A 419 -13.00 -40.14 4.29
CA GLY A 419 -12.54 -40.86 3.09
C GLY A 419 -11.12 -40.47 2.66
N LYS A 420 -10.65 -41.08 1.56
CA LYS A 420 -9.32 -40.83 0.99
C LYS A 420 -9.46 -40.16 -0.38
N GLY A 421 -8.73 -39.09 -0.62
CA GLY A 421 -8.72 -38.37 -1.89
C GLY A 421 -7.96 -37.05 -1.79
N LYS A 422 -7.93 -36.29 -2.87
CA LYS A 422 -7.34 -34.94 -2.90
C LYS A 422 -8.40 -33.88 -2.60
N THR A 423 -7.98 -32.87 -1.86
CA THR A 423 -8.72 -31.62 -1.65
C THR A 423 -7.96 -30.49 -2.35
N LEU A 424 -8.68 -29.51 -2.88
CA LEU A 424 -8.07 -28.32 -3.47
C LEU A 424 -8.85 -27.08 -3.09
N ASN A 425 -8.09 -26.06 -2.73
CA ASN A 425 -8.61 -24.75 -2.40
C ASN A 425 -8.41 -23.83 -3.59
N VAL A 426 -9.45 -23.11 -3.99
CA VAL A 426 -9.36 -22.05 -5.00
C VAL A 426 -9.55 -20.73 -4.30
N TYR A 427 -8.69 -19.77 -4.56
CA TYR A 427 -8.88 -18.39 -4.15
C TYR A 427 -9.02 -17.52 -5.38
N ILE A 428 -10.17 -16.85 -5.51
CA ILE A 428 -10.53 -15.99 -6.64
C ILE A 428 -10.56 -14.54 -6.15
N ALA A 429 -9.76 -13.68 -6.79
CA ALA A 429 -9.77 -12.25 -6.55
C ALA A 429 -10.93 -11.59 -7.32
N LEU A 430 -11.89 -10.99 -6.60
CA LEU A 430 -12.96 -10.20 -7.24
C LEU A 430 -12.61 -8.72 -7.27
N THR A 431 -11.83 -8.28 -6.28
CA THR A 431 -11.11 -6.99 -6.30
C THR A 431 -9.61 -7.25 -6.26
N GLU A 432 -8.82 -6.22 -6.49
CA GLU A 432 -7.35 -6.29 -6.43
C GLU A 432 -6.86 -6.83 -5.08
N VAL A 433 -5.99 -7.85 -5.14
CA VAL A 433 -5.37 -8.50 -3.99
C VAL A 433 -3.89 -8.18 -4.02
N THR A 434 -3.39 -7.67 -2.91
CA THR A 434 -2.02 -7.22 -2.76
C THR A 434 -1.45 -7.74 -1.44
N SER A 435 -0.14 -7.59 -1.23
CA SER A 435 0.48 -7.76 0.11
C SER A 435 -0.18 -6.88 1.19
N THR A 436 -0.92 -5.86 0.76
CA THR A 436 -1.65 -4.86 1.52
C THR A 436 -3.05 -5.19 2.08
N ASN A 437 -3.68 -6.21 1.52
CA ASN A 437 -5.07 -6.54 1.83
C ASN A 437 -5.39 -8.04 1.67
N GLY A 438 -4.51 -8.79 1.02
CA GLY A 438 -4.68 -10.17 0.64
C GLY A 438 -4.33 -11.14 1.75
N PHE A 439 -3.45 -12.07 1.43
CA PHE A 439 -2.97 -13.06 2.36
C PHE A 439 -1.53 -13.43 1.99
N GLU A 440 -0.84 -14.06 2.92
CA GLU A 440 0.53 -14.53 2.76
C GLU A 440 0.65 -15.96 3.26
N TYR A 441 1.65 -16.68 2.76
CA TYR A 441 1.86 -18.10 3.07
C TYR A 441 3.30 -18.41 3.46
N ILE A 442 3.48 -19.48 4.22
CA ILE A 442 4.80 -19.98 4.61
C ILE A 442 5.35 -20.89 3.51
N PRO A 443 6.59 -20.68 3.02
CA PRO A 443 7.22 -21.54 2.04
C PRO A 443 7.28 -23.00 2.52
N LYS A 444 7.07 -23.95 1.61
CA LYS A 444 7.00 -25.39 1.92
C LYS A 444 8.17 -25.90 2.75
N HIS A 445 9.39 -25.45 2.45
CA HIS A 445 10.62 -25.87 3.14
C HIS A 445 10.72 -25.37 4.60
N GLN A 446 9.88 -24.41 5.01
CA GLN A 446 9.88 -23.83 6.35
C GLN A 446 8.69 -24.29 7.22
N ILE A 447 7.72 -24.98 6.63
CA ILE A 447 6.51 -25.45 7.33
C ILE A 447 6.83 -26.31 8.56
N ASN A 448 7.89 -27.13 8.51
CA ASN A 448 8.30 -28.01 9.62
C ASN A 448 8.72 -27.25 10.89
N GLN A 449 8.98 -25.94 10.77
CA GLN A 449 9.33 -25.07 11.89
C GLN A 449 8.08 -24.48 12.58
N CYS A 450 6.90 -24.65 11.99
CA CYS A 450 5.63 -24.16 12.53
C CYS A 450 5.01 -25.20 13.48
N GLN A 451 4.50 -24.76 14.63
CA GLN A 451 3.89 -25.64 15.63
C GLN A 451 2.38 -25.39 15.72
N ILE A 452 1.59 -26.46 15.82
CA ILE A 452 0.15 -26.32 16.07
C ILE A 452 -0.03 -25.74 17.47
N LYS A 453 -0.66 -24.57 17.55
CA LYS A 453 -0.95 -23.88 18.81
C LYS A 453 -2.30 -24.30 19.37
N ILE A 454 -3.30 -24.37 18.48
CA ILE A 454 -4.68 -24.72 18.83
C ILE A 454 -5.36 -25.32 17.61
N SER A 455 -6.28 -26.25 17.84
CA SER A 455 -7.16 -26.77 16.80
C SER A 455 -8.57 -26.28 17.06
N ASP A 456 -9.28 -25.87 16.01
CA ASP A 456 -10.71 -25.63 16.08
C ASP A 456 -11.42 -26.93 16.46
N PRO A 457 -12.09 -27.03 17.62
CA PRO A 457 -12.75 -28.26 18.05
C PRO A 457 -13.88 -28.67 17.10
N PHE A 458 -14.43 -27.74 16.33
CA PHE A 458 -15.51 -28.01 15.40
C PHE A 458 -15.01 -28.56 14.07
N SER A 459 -14.21 -27.78 13.32
CA SER A 459 -13.71 -28.22 12.01
C SER A 459 -12.51 -29.17 12.09
N GLY A 460 -11.81 -29.18 13.22
CA GLY A 460 -10.52 -29.84 13.41
C GLY A 460 -9.37 -29.08 12.77
N ASN A 461 -9.61 -27.86 12.28
CA ASN A 461 -8.62 -27.07 11.57
C ASN A 461 -7.53 -26.55 12.51
N HIS A 462 -6.28 -26.53 12.04
CA HIS A 462 -5.13 -26.14 12.87
C HIS A 462 -4.79 -24.66 12.72
N PHE A 463 -4.57 -24.01 13.85
CA PHE A 463 -3.94 -22.70 13.95
C PHE A 463 -2.50 -22.86 14.45
N PHE A 464 -1.58 -22.18 13.79
CA PHE A 464 -0.15 -22.36 14.00
C PHE A 464 0.45 -21.20 14.80
N GLN A 465 1.40 -21.55 15.65
CA GLN A 465 2.44 -20.64 16.11
C GLN A 465 3.60 -20.72 15.11
N VAL A 466 3.86 -19.61 14.44
CA VAL A 466 4.94 -19.47 13.47
C VAL A 466 6.08 -18.68 14.13
N PRO A 467 7.33 -19.18 14.10
CA PRO A 467 8.47 -18.43 14.61
C PRO A 467 8.66 -17.10 13.84
N PRO A 468 9.09 -16.01 14.50
CA PRO A 468 9.29 -14.72 13.83
C PRO A 468 10.19 -14.79 12.58
N ALA A 469 11.29 -15.55 12.64
CA ALA A 469 12.19 -15.74 11.49
C ALA A 469 11.54 -16.47 10.30
N VAL A 470 10.52 -17.29 10.54
CA VAL A 470 9.74 -17.96 9.48
C VAL A 470 8.65 -17.03 8.96
N GLU A 471 8.05 -16.25 9.85
CA GLU A 471 7.04 -15.24 9.52
C GLU A 471 7.62 -14.11 8.63
N GLU A 472 8.87 -13.68 8.87
CA GLU A 472 9.58 -12.72 8.02
C GLU A 472 9.80 -13.23 6.58
N ASN A 473 9.81 -14.54 6.38
CA ASN A 473 9.96 -15.20 5.08
C ASN A 473 8.62 -15.57 4.43
N ALA A 474 7.50 -15.11 5.00
CA ALA A 474 6.19 -15.32 4.40
C ALA A 474 6.11 -14.67 3.01
N ILE A 475 5.49 -15.37 2.07
CA ILE A 475 5.33 -14.92 0.69
C ILE A 475 3.92 -14.34 0.51
N PRO A 476 3.77 -13.06 0.12
CA PRO A 476 2.47 -12.47 -0.13
C PRO A 476 1.88 -12.97 -1.44
N VAL A 477 0.57 -13.16 -1.47
CA VAL A 477 -0.19 -13.44 -2.69
C VAL A 477 -0.76 -12.15 -3.25
N CYS A 478 -0.41 -11.84 -4.50
CA CYS A 478 -0.94 -10.70 -5.24
C CYS A 478 -1.68 -11.18 -6.49
N LEU A 479 -2.90 -10.67 -6.71
CA LEU A 479 -3.78 -11.06 -7.81
C LEU A 479 -4.55 -9.85 -8.33
N GLN A 480 -4.69 -9.77 -9.64
CA GLN A 480 -5.60 -8.84 -10.29
C GLN A 480 -7.06 -9.30 -10.17
N PRO A 481 -8.04 -8.38 -10.25
CA PRO A 481 -9.44 -8.77 -10.35
C PRO A 481 -9.67 -9.78 -11.48
N GLY A 482 -10.37 -10.88 -11.19
CA GLY A 482 -10.61 -11.98 -12.13
C GLY A 482 -9.49 -13.02 -12.21
N GLU A 483 -8.38 -12.84 -11.49
CA GLU A 483 -7.35 -13.87 -11.33
C GLU A 483 -7.67 -14.80 -10.15
N PHE A 484 -7.14 -16.02 -10.24
CA PHE A 484 -7.26 -17.02 -9.19
C PHE A 484 -6.02 -17.88 -9.07
N ILE A 485 -5.85 -18.47 -7.89
CA ILE A 485 -4.82 -19.47 -7.61
C ILE A 485 -5.46 -20.70 -6.98
N LEU A 486 -4.70 -21.80 -7.02
CA LEU A 486 -5.05 -23.05 -6.38
C LEU A 486 -3.99 -23.40 -5.34
N PHE A 487 -4.41 -23.96 -4.21
CA PHE A 487 -3.47 -24.44 -3.22
C PHE A 487 -4.01 -25.65 -2.49
N THR A 488 -3.08 -26.50 -2.03
CA THR A 488 -3.42 -27.71 -1.29
C THR A 488 -3.74 -27.38 0.17
N ASP A 489 -4.27 -28.36 0.88
CA ASP A 489 -4.59 -28.25 2.30
C ASP A 489 -3.36 -28.21 3.23
N HIS A 490 -2.15 -28.37 2.67
CA HIS A 490 -0.89 -28.24 3.39
C HIS A 490 -0.43 -26.78 3.57
N LEU A 491 -1.00 -25.84 2.82
CA LEU A 491 -0.57 -24.44 2.80
C LEU A 491 -0.89 -23.76 4.14
N ILE A 492 0.16 -23.42 4.90
CA ILE A 492 0.02 -22.53 6.06
C ILE A 492 -0.04 -21.10 5.55
N HIS A 493 -1.15 -20.41 5.82
CA HIS A 493 -1.36 -19.05 5.35
C HIS A 493 -2.14 -18.21 6.37
N ARG A 494 -2.14 -16.89 6.18
CA ARG A 494 -2.97 -15.97 6.96
C ARG A 494 -3.42 -14.78 6.12
N SER A 495 -4.61 -14.27 6.41
CA SER A 495 -5.00 -12.94 5.90
C SER A 495 -4.17 -11.86 6.58
N VAL A 496 -3.75 -10.87 5.81
CA VAL A 496 -3.07 -9.68 6.36
C VAL A 496 -4.10 -8.63 6.76
N TYR A 497 -3.69 -7.69 7.61
CA TYR A 497 -4.51 -6.51 7.90
C TYR A 497 -4.75 -5.73 6.60
N ASN A 498 -6.01 -5.36 6.34
CA ASN A 498 -6.30 -4.53 5.18
C ASN A 498 -5.92 -3.07 5.45
N THR A 499 -4.86 -2.65 4.77
CA THR A 499 -4.29 -1.32 4.86
C THR A 499 -4.32 -0.60 3.51
N SER A 500 -4.92 -1.21 2.50
CA SER A 500 -5.06 -0.67 1.13
C SER A 500 -6.02 0.53 1.02
N GLY A 501 -6.79 0.82 2.07
CA GLY A 501 -7.84 1.85 2.05
C GLY A 501 -9.07 1.49 1.21
N LYS A 502 -9.08 0.33 0.54
CA LYS A 502 -10.22 -0.19 -0.24
C LYS A 502 -10.73 -1.50 0.36
N VAL A 503 -12.02 -1.78 0.20
CA VAL A 503 -12.59 -3.08 0.59
C VAL A 503 -12.04 -4.15 -0.35
N ARG A 504 -11.50 -5.24 0.21
CA ARG A 504 -11.10 -6.41 -0.57
C ARG A 504 -12.21 -7.45 -0.53
N LEU A 505 -12.70 -7.81 -1.71
CA LEU A 505 -13.64 -8.91 -1.92
C LEU A 505 -12.94 -10.07 -2.64
N SER A 506 -13.08 -11.26 -2.07
CA SER A 506 -12.63 -12.51 -2.70
C SER A 506 -13.60 -13.65 -2.46
N LEU A 507 -13.53 -14.66 -3.32
CA LEU A 507 -14.32 -15.88 -3.24
C LEU A 507 -13.37 -17.06 -3.09
N THR A 508 -13.56 -17.87 -2.06
CA THR A 508 -12.82 -19.13 -1.88
C THR A 508 -13.70 -20.32 -2.15
N LEU A 509 -13.23 -21.27 -2.95
CA LEU A 509 -13.92 -22.52 -3.27
C LEU A 509 -13.16 -23.70 -2.66
N ARG A 510 -13.88 -24.67 -2.12
CA ARG A 510 -13.32 -25.94 -1.62
C ARG A 510 -13.82 -27.06 -2.51
N ILE A 511 -12.90 -27.65 -3.26
CA ILE A 511 -13.19 -28.73 -4.21
C ILE A 511 -12.63 -30.04 -3.68
N ILE A 512 -13.42 -31.09 -3.77
CA ILE A 512 -13.04 -32.46 -3.38
C ILE A 512 -13.26 -33.42 -4.53
N GLN A 513 -12.52 -34.53 -4.49
CA GLN A 513 -12.81 -35.68 -5.34
C GLN A 513 -14.01 -36.48 -4.79
N PRO A 514 -14.74 -37.24 -5.64
CA PRO A 514 -15.93 -37.98 -5.22
C PRO A 514 -15.68 -39.06 -4.16
N SER A 515 -14.42 -39.49 -4.00
CA SER A 515 -14.01 -40.44 -2.95
C SER A 515 -13.99 -39.84 -1.55
N ILE A 516 -14.08 -38.51 -1.42
CA ILE A 516 -14.21 -37.79 -0.16
C ILE A 516 -15.68 -37.52 0.10
N LYS A 517 -16.16 -37.82 1.31
CA LYS A 517 -17.52 -37.57 1.75
C LYS A 517 -17.56 -36.43 2.75
N VAL A 518 -18.51 -35.51 2.57
CA VAL A 518 -18.83 -34.45 3.53
C VAL A 518 -19.80 -35.01 4.57
N ILE A 519 -19.51 -34.76 5.85
CA ILE A 519 -20.29 -35.29 6.97
C ILE A 519 -21.56 -34.45 7.13
N SER A 520 -22.73 -35.01 6.83
CA SER A 520 -24.00 -34.27 6.63
C SER A 520 -24.62 -33.61 7.88
N SER A 521 -23.97 -33.62 9.03
CA SER A 521 -24.52 -33.17 10.32
C SER A 521 -23.77 -31.99 10.94
N TYR A 522 -22.87 -31.32 10.22
CA TYR A 522 -22.05 -30.28 10.83
C TYR A 522 -22.78 -28.94 11.03
N THR A 523 -23.81 -28.64 10.24
CA THR A 523 -24.55 -27.36 10.26
C THR A 523 -26.00 -27.54 9.85
N SER A 524 -26.90 -26.71 10.38
CA SER A 524 -28.32 -26.69 9.98
C SER A 524 -28.53 -26.17 8.54
N ASN A 525 -27.52 -25.51 7.96
CA ASN A 525 -27.54 -24.97 6.60
C ASN A 525 -26.73 -25.86 5.62
N PHE A 526 -26.58 -27.14 5.95
CA PHE A 526 -25.77 -28.06 5.16
C PHE A 526 -26.39 -28.26 3.77
N HIS A 527 -25.57 -28.13 2.73
CA HIS A 527 -25.94 -28.47 1.36
C HIS A 527 -25.10 -29.67 0.89
N GLN A 528 -25.73 -30.54 0.11
CA GLN A 528 -25.00 -31.63 -0.54
C GLN A 528 -23.96 -31.06 -1.51
N PRO A 529 -22.76 -31.68 -1.62
CA PRO A 529 -21.76 -31.27 -2.59
C PRO A 529 -22.34 -31.24 -4.01
N VAL A 530 -22.01 -30.18 -4.76
CA VAL A 530 -22.53 -29.99 -6.13
C VAL A 530 -21.43 -30.32 -7.14
N THR A 531 -21.81 -31.05 -8.19
CA THR A 531 -20.90 -31.36 -9.29
C THR A 531 -20.71 -30.14 -10.19
N LEU A 532 -19.46 -29.70 -10.36
CA LEU A 532 -19.12 -28.63 -11.29
C LEU A 532 -19.03 -29.15 -12.74
N GLY A 533 -19.33 -28.30 -13.72
CA GLY A 533 -19.28 -28.67 -15.15
C GLY A 533 -20.45 -29.51 -15.67
N LYS A 534 -21.49 -29.75 -14.86
CA LYS A 534 -22.79 -30.30 -15.30
C LYS A 534 -23.87 -29.24 -15.13
N GLU A 535 -24.81 -29.16 -16.07
CA GLU A 535 -26.00 -28.31 -15.89
C GLU A 535 -26.78 -28.77 -14.65
N ILE A 536 -27.17 -27.84 -13.78
CA ILE A 536 -28.12 -28.14 -12.71
C ILE A 536 -29.45 -28.40 -13.40
N SER A 537 -29.93 -29.65 -13.38
CA SER A 537 -31.33 -29.94 -13.65
C SER A 537 -32.16 -29.16 -12.62
N THR A 538 -32.90 -28.16 -13.09
CA THR A 538 -33.79 -27.28 -12.32
C THR A 538 -34.75 -28.10 -11.47
N THR A 539 -34.30 -28.44 -10.26
CA THR A 539 -35.12 -29.00 -9.19
C THR A 539 -34.64 -28.37 -7.87
N ILE A 540 -34.54 -27.03 -7.86
CA ILE A 540 -34.57 -26.30 -6.60
C ILE A 540 -36.05 -26.17 -6.25
N ASN A 541 -36.48 -27.08 -5.38
CA ASN A 541 -37.75 -27.02 -4.70
C ASN A 541 -37.94 -25.63 -4.07
N ASN A 542 -39.13 -25.08 -4.32
CA ASN A 542 -39.76 -24.07 -3.49
C ASN A 542 -39.84 -24.54 -2.03
N HIS A 543 -38.83 -24.25 -1.21
CA HIS A 543 -38.89 -24.23 0.25
C HIS A 543 -37.79 -23.28 0.72
N ASN A 544 -38.02 -22.13 1.36
CA ASN A 544 -39.18 -21.52 1.98
C ASN A 544 -39.01 -19.98 1.94
N LYS A 545 -40.15 -19.29 1.99
CA LYS A 545 -40.30 -17.87 2.35
C LYS A 545 -39.71 -17.53 3.71
#